data_AF-E4XCJ9-F1
#
_entry.id   AF-E4XCJ9-F1
#
_cell.length_a   1.000
_cell.length_b   1.000
_cell.length_c   1.000
_cell.angle_alpha   90.00
_cell.angle_beta   90.00
_cell.angle_gamma   90.00
#
_symmetry.space_group_name_H-M   'P 1'
#
loop_
_entity.id
_entity.type
_entity.pdbx_description
1 polymer ?
#
loop_
_entity_poly.entity_id
_entity_poly.type
_entity_poly.pdbx_seq_one_letter_code
_entity_poly.pdbx_strand_id
1 'polypeptide(L)'
;MSKTRKQLACGADIQENLAGTSGATVNNAEQPEISDKVMEERVKTLETKAKLLDTLVEAQEALRQDVDLVETQLVVSHQHNDVIVPTDYTRRLLELEKVTGSFAKPIQISVSQAYEVEAVYANMLAMTLGRKTRCLYNATKYSLYDQYPDLTGEQRDVKLIPLEASVYKEFADINYLVKELMTEGKDRRKWSLNFRDGMYLVAQSTFQAFFGKLLDLVTNPNDEKVESRDLARLVSQIKEGLKRLFGRHNNTVYRLDAWLRMFDGGKEKFPRQEAFQELRNLYPKKAEVAKQVLTAIGLDKADLALEDGLEDWGTTKTRKRQASSSDPSSSETEDEPTGSIFDTFLRNKKLRKDF
;
A
#
# COMPACT_ATOMS: atom_id res chain seq x y z
N MET A 1 26.77 8.61 -27.70
CA MET A 1 26.14 9.90 -28.08
C MET A 1 26.19 10.80 -26.85
N SER A 2 27.30 11.47 -26.55
CA SER A 2 27.82 12.72 -27.15
C SER A 2 27.18 14.00 -26.57
N LYS A 3 27.94 14.63 -25.66
CA LYS A 3 28.20 16.08 -25.56
C LYS A 3 27.00 17.05 -25.50
N THR A 4 26.39 17.26 -24.32
CA THR A 4 25.61 18.51 -24.07
C THR A 4 25.37 18.91 -22.61
N ARG A 5 26.35 18.79 -21.69
CA ARG A 5 26.19 19.36 -20.34
C ARG A 5 27.48 19.86 -19.69
N LYS A 6 28.36 20.48 -20.50
CA LYS A 6 29.52 21.26 -20.04
C LYS A 6 29.55 22.58 -20.80
N GLN A 7 28.65 23.49 -20.43
CA GLN A 7 28.70 24.91 -20.78
C GLN A 7 27.53 25.57 -20.06
N LEU A 8 27.76 26.03 -18.83
CA LEU A 8 27.00 27.05 -18.08
C LEU A 8 27.72 27.23 -16.73
N ALA A 9 29.00 27.57 -16.80
CA ALA A 9 29.82 27.99 -15.67
C ALA A 9 31.08 28.64 -16.23
N CYS A 10 30.96 29.89 -16.68
CA CYS A 10 32.09 30.80 -16.87
C CYS A 10 31.55 32.18 -17.25
N GLY A 11 31.87 33.20 -16.46
CA GLY A 11 31.83 34.59 -16.92
C GLY A 11 31.09 35.57 -16.02
N ALA A 12 31.64 35.85 -14.84
CA ALA A 12 31.54 37.17 -14.20
C ALA A 12 32.63 37.34 -13.12
N ASP A 13 33.89 37.11 -13.47
CA ASP A 13 35.02 37.69 -12.73
C ASP A 13 35.34 39.04 -13.38
N ILE A 14 34.83 40.13 -12.80
CA ILE A 14 35.29 41.48 -13.13
C ILE A 14 36.34 41.85 -12.09
N GLN A 15 37.60 41.73 -12.51
CA GLN A 15 38.77 42.21 -11.78
C GLN A 15 38.76 43.75 -11.71
N GLU A 16 38.94 44.25 -10.49
CA GLU A 16 39.48 45.57 -10.19
C GLU A 16 40.75 45.83 -10.98
N ASN A 17 40.87 47.01 -11.58
CA ASN A 17 42.16 47.63 -11.83
C ASN A 17 42.05 49.15 -11.64
N LEU A 18 42.67 49.60 -10.55
CA LEU A 18 43.03 50.99 -10.26
C LEU A 18 44.41 51.28 -10.87
N ALA A 19 44.53 52.39 -11.62
CA ALA A 19 45.53 53.47 -11.44
C ALA A 19 46.08 54.09 -12.75
N GLY A 20 45.96 55.43 -12.83
CA GLY A 20 46.83 56.38 -13.56
C GLY A 20 46.43 56.70 -15.00
N THR A 21 46.32 57.95 -15.49
CA THR A 21 46.74 59.28 -15.01
C THR A 21 46.13 60.37 -15.92
N SER A 22 46.02 61.60 -15.36
CA SER A 22 46.08 62.92 -16.02
C SER A 22 44.82 63.58 -16.60
N GLY A 23 44.28 64.53 -15.82
CA GLY A 23 44.34 65.96 -16.14
C GLY A 23 43.27 66.56 -17.06
N ALA A 24 42.21 67.13 -16.47
CA ALA A 24 41.60 68.39 -16.92
C ALA A 24 40.63 68.93 -15.83
N THR A 25 40.76 70.22 -15.54
CA THR A 25 40.06 70.98 -14.50
C THR A 25 38.68 71.49 -14.92
N VAL A 26 37.75 71.42 -13.95
CA VAL A 26 36.66 72.36 -13.62
C VAL A 26 35.46 72.46 -14.58
N ASN A 27 34.30 72.01 -14.09
CA ASN A 27 33.12 72.88 -13.91
C ASN A 27 32.23 72.33 -12.79
N ASN A 28 31.88 73.21 -11.86
CA ASN A 28 30.89 72.98 -10.80
C ASN A 28 29.58 72.47 -11.42
N ALA A 29 29.24 71.22 -11.14
CA ALA A 29 27.87 70.73 -11.27
C ALA A 29 27.34 70.54 -9.85
N GLU A 30 26.25 71.25 -9.55
CA GLU A 30 25.48 71.13 -8.32
C GLU A 30 25.29 69.65 -7.96
N GLN A 31 25.76 69.25 -6.78
CA GLN A 31 25.36 67.97 -6.19
C GLN A 31 23.84 68.07 -5.92
N PRO A 32 23.01 67.16 -6.46
CA PRO A 32 21.64 67.11 -6.01
C PRO A 32 21.65 66.63 -4.56
N GLU A 33 21.15 67.45 -3.63
CA GLU A 33 20.83 67.02 -2.28
C GLU A 33 19.83 65.85 -2.39
N ILE A 34 20.32 64.62 -2.19
CA ILE A 34 19.47 63.45 -2.07
C ILE A 34 18.77 63.59 -0.72
N SER A 35 17.54 64.10 -0.77
CA SER A 35 16.65 64.17 0.40
C SER A 35 16.63 62.83 1.14
N ASP A 36 16.79 62.86 2.47
CA ASP A 36 16.80 61.68 3.36
C ASP A 36 15.59 60.76 3.12
N LYS A 37 14.45 61.32 2.69
CA LYS A 37 13.24 60.56 2.32
C LYS A 37 13.44 59.67 1.10
N VAL A 38 14.23 60.09 0.11
CA VAL A 38 14.54 59.31 -1.10
C VAL A 38 15.50 58.16 -0.78
N MET A 39 16.42 58.37 0.16
CA MET A 39 17.30 57.31 0.67
C MET A 39 16.49 56.29 1.48
N GLU A 40 15.59 56.74 2.35
CA GLU A 40 14.75 55.86 3.18
C GLU A 40 13.76 55.02 2.33
N GLU A 41 13.16 55.60 1.29
CA GLU A 41 12.35 54.85 0.32
C GLU A 41 13.19 53.83 -0.46
N ARG A 42 14.41 54.18 -0.87
CA ARG A 42 15.33 53.25 -1.55
C ARG A 42 15.72 52.08 -0.64
N VAL A 43 15.98 52.33 0.64
CA VAL A 43 16.28 51.27 1.63
C VAL A 43 15.09 50.35 1.79
N LYS A 44 13.87 50.87 1.98
CA LYS A 44 12.64 50.05 2.06
C LYS A 44 12.40 49.23 0.77
N THR A 45 12.72 49.81 -0.38
CA THR A 45 12.60 49.13 -1.68
C THR A 45 13.65 48.01 -1.84
N LEU A 46 14.85 48.20 -1.29
CA LEU A 46 15.91 47.19 -1.29
C LEU A 46 15.60 46.05 -0.31
N GLU A 47 15.07 46.36 0.88
CA GLU A 47 14.63 45.36 1.86
C GLU A 47 13.47 44.49 1.34
N THR A 48 12.51 45.10 0.65
CA THR A 48 11.41 44.36 0.02
C THR A 48 11.91 43.49 -1.13
N LYS A 49 12.85 43.98 -1.95
CA LYS A 49 13.50 43.18 -3.00
C LYS A 49 14.32 42.02 -2.43
N ALA A 50 15.03 42.22 -1.33
CA ALA A 50 15.81 41.17 -0.66
C ALA A 50 14.90 40.05 -0.14
N LYS A 51 13.79 40.39 0.54
CA LYS A 51 12.80 39.40 0.99
C LYS A 51 12.17 38.60 -0.15
N LEU A 52 11.93 39.25 -1.29
CA LEU A 52 11.39 38.63 -2.50
C LEU A 52 12.42 37.68 -3.14
N LEU A 53 13.70 38.04 -3.06
CA LEU A 53 14.80 37.18 -3.50
C LEU A 53 14.89 35.92 -2.64
N ASP A 54 14.81 36.06 -1.31
CA ASP A 54 14.85 34.93 -0.38
C ASP A 54 13.70 33.96 -0.64
N THR A 55 12.47 34.47 -0.82
CA THR A 55 11.30 33.63 -1.16
C THR A 55 11.43 32.95 -2.52
N LEU A 56 12.04 33.61 -3.51
CA LEU A 56 12.30 32.99 -4.81
C LEU A 56 13.37 31.89 -4.72
N VAL A 57 14.40 32.07 -3.91
CA VAL A 57 15.44 31.05 -3.67
C VAL A 57 14.84 29.82 -3.00
N GLU A 58 14.02 30.01 -1.95
CA GLU A 58 13.32 28.91 -1.28
C GLU A 58 12.38 28.16 -2.25
N ALA A 59 11.61 28.90 -3.07
CA ALA A 59 10.74 28.30 -4.08
C ALA A 59 11.53 27.54 -5.15
N GLN A 60 12.69 28.07 -5.57
CA GLN A 60 13.57 27.42 -6.54
C GLN A 60 14.19 26.13 -5.98
N GLU A 61 14.59 26.12 -4.72
CA GLU A 61 15.09 24.90 -4.06
C GLU A 61 14.00 23.84 -3.91
N ALA A 62 12.78 24.23 -3.54
CA ALA A 62 11.63 23.33 -3.49
C ALA A 62 11.33 22.72 -4.88
N LEU A 63 11.30 23.55 -5.93
CA LEU A 63 11.13 23.10 -7.31
C LEU A 63 12.24 22.13 -7.74
N ARG A 64 13.47 22.36 -7.32
CA ARG A 64 14.61 21.51 -7.65
C ARG A 64 14.49 20.14 -6.99
N GLN A 65 14.04 20.09 -5.73
CA GLN A 65 13.76 18.84 -5.03
C GLN A 65 12.61 18.07 -5.70
N ASP A 66 11.57 18.76 -6.15
CA ASP A 66 10.45 18.15 -6.88
C ASP A 66 10.90 17.58 -8.23
N VAL A 67 11.74 18.30 -8.98
CA VAL A 67 12.30 17.83 -10.26
C VAL A 67 13.17 16.59 -10.07
N ASP A 68 14.06 16.58 -9.07
CA ASP A 68 14.92 15.43 -8.78
C ASP A 68 14.07 14.19 -8.39
N LEU A 69 12.98 14.40 -7.65
CA LEU A 69 12.04 13.35 -7.30
C LEU A 69 11.31 12.79 -8.53
N VAL A 70 10.85 13.66 -9.44
CA VAL A 70 10.18 13.28 -10.70
C VAL A 70 11.14 12.56 -11.65
N GLU A 71 12.38 13.01 -11.78
CA GLU A 71 13.40 12.33 -12.59
C GLU A 71 13.70 10.93 -12.05
N THR A 72 13.81 10.78 -10.73
CA THR A 72 13.99 9.48 -10.07
C THR A 72 12.79 8.56 -10.35
N GLN A 73 11.58 9.10 -10.28
CA GLN A 73 10.34 8.38 -10.62
C GLN A 73 10.29 7.92 -12.08
N LEU A 74 10.78 8.74 -13.00
CA LEU A 74 10.81 8.43 -14.43
C LEU A 74 11.81 7.32 -14.77
N VAL A 75 12.95 7.29 -14.09
CA VAL A 75 13.95 6.21 -14.24
C VAL A 75 13.40 4.88 -13.69
N VAL A 76 12.69 4.93 -12.56
CA VAL A 76 12.04 3.76 -11.94
C VAL A 76 10.96 3.16 -12.86
N SER A 77 10.23 4.01 -13.59
CA SER A 77 9.18 3.58 -14.52
C SER A 77 9.71 3.02 -15.84
N HIS A 78 10.79 3.60 -16.38
CA HIS A 78 11.36 3.17 -17.66
C HIS A 78 11.96 1.76 -17.61
N GLN A 79 12.31 1.26 -16.42
CA GLN A 79 12.80 -0.10 -16.22
C GLN A 79 11.69 -1.18 -16.26
N HIS A 80 10.42 -0.79 -16.14
CA HIS A 80 9.26 -1.69 -16.18
C HIS A 80 8.19 -1.12 -17.13
N ASN A 81 8.35 -1.39 -18.43
CA ASN A 81 7.49 -0.90 -19.52
C ASN A 81 6.00 -1.31 -19.45
N ASP A 82 5.56 -2.04 -18.43
CA ASP A 82 4.18 -2.54 -18.35
C ASP A 82 3.20 -1.59 -17.66
N VAL A 83 3.67 -0.48 -17.09
CA VAL A 83 2.81 0.53 -16.44
C VAL A 83 3.34 1.92 -16.78
N ILE A 84 2.67 2.60 -17.73
CA ILE A 84 2.82 4.05 -17.91
C ILE A 84 2.54 4.69 -16.56
N VAL A 85 3.48 5.48 -16.03
CA VAL A 85 3.30 6.26 -14.80
C VAL A 85 2.58 7.55 -15.18
N PRO A 86 1.29 7.70 -14.88
CA PRO A 86 0.69 9.01 -14.90
C PRO A 86 1.33 9.78 -13.76
N THR A 87 1.97 10.91 -14.08
CA THR A 87 2.52 11.90 -13.14
C THR A 87 1.53 12.28 -12.02
N ASP A 88 0.24 12.02 -12.23
CA ASP A 88 -0.83 12.30 -11.30
C ASP A 88 -0.79 11.45 -10.03
N TYR A 89 -0.36 10.17 -10.07
CA TYR A 89 -0.37 9.33 -8.87
C TYR A 89 0.77 9.62 -7.90
N THR A 90 1.95 9.98 -8.42
CA THR A 90 3.07 10.39 -7.57
C THR A 90 2.84 11.77 -6.96
N ARG A 91 2.27 12.71 -7.73
CA ARG A 91 1.78 13.98 -7.19
C ARG A 91 0.71 13.76 -6.13
N ARG A 92 -0.25 12.87 -6.40
CA ARG A 92 -1.34 12.56 -5.45
C ARG A 92 -0.81 11.91 -4.17
N LEU A 93 0.20 11.06 -4.25
CA LEU A 93 0.90 10.53 -3.08
C LEU A 93 1.50 11.67 -2.24
N LEU A 94 2.19 12.63 -2.85
CA LEU A 94 2.78 13.76 -2.11
C LEU A 94 1.72 14.64 -1.44
N GLU A 95 0.62 14.93 -2.14
CA GLU A 95 -0.52 15.65 -1.58
C GLU A 95 -1.11 14.90 -0.38
N LEU A 96 -1.29 13.59 -0.54
CA LEU A 96 -1.81 12.71 0.50
C LEU A 96 -0.86 12.64 1.69
N GLU A 97 0.44 12.56 1.46
CA GLU A 97 1.46 12.58 2.53
C GLU A 97 1.46 13.91 3.30
N LYS A 98 1.28 15.04 2.61
CA LYS A 98 1.16 16.36 3.24
C LYS A 98 -0.07 16.44 4.15
N VAL A 99 -1.21 15.90 3.68
CA VAL A 99 -2.47 15.90 4.45
C VAL A 99 -2.43 14.92 5.62
N THR A 100 -1.88 13.72 5.40
CA THR A 100 -1.90 12.61 6.37
C THR A 100 -0.68 12.57 7.29
N GLY A 101 0.30 13.47 7.08
CA GLY A 101 1.56 13.45 7.82
C GLY A 101 2.29 12.12 7.68
N SER A 102 2.19 11.47 6.51
CA SER A 102 2.76 10.13 6.26
C SER A 102 2.25 9.03 7.21
N PHE A 103 1.10 9.24 7.87
CA PHE A 103 0.58 8.38 8.92
C PHE A 103 1.55 8.17 10.10
N ALA A 104 2.48 9.11 10.34
CA ALA A 104 3.39 9.06 11.49
C ALA A 104 2.63 9.13 12.83
N LYS A 105 1.44 9.75 12.83
CA LYS A 105 0.43 9.68 13.88
C LYS A 105 -0.91 9.36 13.24
N PRO A 106 -1.84 8.66 13.94
CA PRO A 106 -3.19 8.47 13.44
C PRO A 106 -3.87 9.84 13.22
N ILE A 107 -4.24 10.13 11.98
CA ILE A 107 -5.05 11.29 11.61
C ILE A 107 -6.41 10.75 11.20
N GLN A 108 -7.48 11.35 11.71
CA GLN A 108 -8.82 10.89 11.42
C GLN A 108 -9.17 11.23 9.98
N ILE A 109 -9.38 10.19 9.16
CA ILE A 109 -9.78 10.33 7.75
C ILE A 109 -11.17 9.73 7.54
N SER A 110 -11.85 10.17 6.48
CA SER A 110 -13.10 9.55 6.06
C SER A 110 -12.86 8.20 5.35
N VAL A 111 -13.91 7.38 5.25
CA VAL A 111 -13.87 6.11 4.51
C VAL A 111 -13.53 6.36 3.04
N SER A 112 -14.06 7.42 2.43
CA SER A 112 -13.76 7.82 1.06
C SER A 112 -12.28 8.17 0.87
N GLN A 113 -11.71 8.96 1.80
CA GLN A 113 -10.27 9.27 1.80
C GLN A 113 -9.44 8.00 1.97
N ALA A 114 -9.84 7.07 2.84
CA ALA A 114 -9.12 5.81 3.00
C ALA A 114 -9.10 4.96 1.71
N TYR A 115 -10.21 4.91 0.96
CA TYR A 115 -10.22 4.27 -0.36
C TYR A 115 -9.25 4.94 -1.34
N GLU A 116 -9.15 6.26 -1.30
CA GLU A 116 -8.19 7.00 -2.12
C GLU A 116 -6.74 6.66 -1.73
N VAL A 117 -6.43 6.63 -0.43
CA VAL A 117 -5.12 6.22 0.10
C VAL A 117 -4.74 4.82 -0.42
N GLU A 118 -5.66 3.86 -0.30
CA GLU A 118 -5.45 2.49 -0.80
C GLU A 118 -5.20 2.46 -2.30
N ALA A 119 -5.96 3.23 -3.08
CA ALA A 119 -5.82 3.28 -4.53
C ALA A 119 -4.46 3.85 -4.95
N VAL A 120 -4.02 4.93 -4.29
CA VAL A 120 -2.71 5.54 -4.53
C VAL A 120 -1.60 4.54 -4.19
N TYR A 121 -1.60 3.93 -3.00
CA TYR A 121 -0.57 2.96 -2.62
C TYR A 121 -0.56 1.72 -3.51
N ALA A 122 -1.73 1.19 -3.88
CA ALA A 122 -1.83 0.05 -4.80
C ALA A 122 -1.18 0.35 -6.16
N ASN A 123 -1.35 1.57 -6.67
CA ASN A 123 -0.70 2.02 -7.90
C ASN A 123 0.80 2.23 -7.70
N MET A 124 1.23 2.83 -6.59
CA MET A 124 2.66 2.98 -6.27
C MET A 124 3.41 1.66 -6.21
N LEU A 125 2.80 0.64 -5.58
CA LEU A 125 3.31 -0.73 -5.56
C LEU A 125 3.35 -1.34 -6.97
N ALA A 126 2.37 -1.05 -7.82
CA ALA A 126 2.36 -1.50 -9.21
C ALA A 126 3.52 -0.92 -10.02
N MET A 127 3.83 0.36 -9.81
CA MET A 127 4.91 1.05 -10.54
C MET A 127 6.30 0.62 -10.06
N THR A 128 6.45 0.38 -8.77
CA THR A 128 7.75 0.02 -8.17
C THR A 128 8.06 -1.47 -8.30
N LEU A 129 7.08 -2.34 -8.06
CA LEU A 129 7.25 -3.80 -7.95
C LEU A 129 6.40 -4.60 -8.97
N GLY A 130 5.58 -3.94 -9.80
CA GLY A 130 4.79 -4.59 -10.85
C GLY A 130 3.36 -4.97 -10.47
N ARG A 131 2.57 -5.35 -11.48
CA ARG A 131 1.12 -5.62 -11.36
C ARG A 131 0.75 -6.72 -10.36
N LYS A 132 1.62 -7.73 -10.19
CA LYS A 132 1.42 -8.82 -9.24
C LYS A 132 1.32 -8.31 -7.80
N THR A 133 2.17 -7.36 -7.43
CA THR A 133 2.17 -6.73 -6.10
C THR A 133 0.90 -5.96 -5.84
N ARG A 134 0.41 -5.21 -6.85
CA ARG A 134 -0.90 -4.52 -6.76
C ARG A 134 -2.05 -5.49 -6.52
N CYS A 135 -2.06 -6.61 -7.24
CA CYS A 135 -3.10 -7.62 -7.09
C CYS A 135 -3.05 -8.29 -5.70
N LEU A 136 -1.85 -8.65 -5.22
CA LEU A 136 -1.65 -9.13 -3.85
C LEU A 136 -2.16 -8.13 -2.82
N TYR A 137 -1.75 -6.86 -2.93
CA TYR A 137 -2.14 -5.84 -1.98
C TYR A 137 -3.67 -5.68 -1.91
N ASN A 138 -4.32 -5.54 -3.07
CA ASN A 138 -5.78 -5.38 -3.13
C ASN A 138 -6.54 -6.57 -2.55
N ALA A 139 -6.02 -7.79 -2.70
CA ALA A 139 -6.67 -8.99 -2.17
C ALA A 139 -6.40 -9.23 -0.67
N THR A 140 -5.32 -8.66 -0.13
CA THR A 140 -4.83 -9.01 1.22
C THR A 140 -4.95 -7.89 2.24
N LYS A 141 -5.18 -6.66 1.79
CA LYS A 141 -5.31 -5.47 2.63
C LYS A 141 -6.51 -5.52 3.58
N TYR A 142 -6.53 -4.59 4.52
CA TYR A 142 -7.71 -4.29 5.31
C TYR A 142 -8.92 -4.00 4.40
N SER A 143 -9.99 -4.77 4.55
CA SER A 143 -11.21 -4.58 3.75
C SER A 143 -12.05 -3.45 4.36
N LEU A 144 -11.93 -2.24 3.82
CA LEU A 144 -12.82 -1.14 4.16
C LEU A 144 -14.28 -1.46 3.82
N TYR A 145 -14.50 -2.29 2.78
CA TYR A 145 -15.83 -2.72 2.36
C TYR A 145 -16.49 -3.61 3.42
N ASP A 146 -15.79 -4.63 3.93
CA ASP A 146 -16.33 -5.52 4.97
C ASP A 146 -16.61 -4.79 6.29
N GLN A 147 -15.81 -3.76 6.60
CA GLN A 147 -15.89 -3.04 7.88
C GLN A 147 -16.95 -1.94 7.87
N TYR A 148 -17.27 -1.43 6.68
CA TYR A 148 -18.27 -0.40 6.47
C TYR A 148 -19.18 -0.78 5.30
N PRO A 149 -19.98 -1.87 5.45
CA PRO A 149 -20.87 -2.33 4.40
C PRO A 149 -21.97 -1.29 4.12
N ASP A 150 -22.50 -1.32 2.91
CA ASP A 150 -23.71 -0.59 2.49
C ASP A 150 -23.70 0.94 2.62
N LEU A 151 -22.53 1.56 2.81
CA LEU A 151 -22.41 3.01 2.78
C LEU A 151 -22.54 3.54 1.34
N THR A 152 -23.43 4.52 1.16
CA THR A 152 -23.51 5.32 -0.08
C THR A 152 -22.27 6.22 -0.23
N GLY A 153 -22.05 6.79 -1.42
CA GLY A 153 -20.91 7.70 -1.66
C GLY A 153 -20.85 8.85 -0.66
N GLU A 154 -21.98 9.55 -0.48
CA GLU A 154 -22.09 10.67 0.48
C GLU A 154 -21.83 10.24 1.92
N GLN A 155 -22.29 9.05 2.30
CA GLN A 155 -22.03 8.50 3.65
C GLN A 155 -20.55 8.18 3.86
N ARG A 156 -19.85 7.69 2.82
CA ARG A 156 -18.40 7.41 2.89
C ARG A 156 -17.57 8.68 3.04
N ASP A 157 -18.03 9.80 2.49
CA ASP A 157 -17.32 11.08 2.59
C ASP A 157 -17.37 11.66 4.01
N VAL A 158 -18.44 11.41 4.75
CA VAL A 158 -18.64 11.92 6.11
C VAL A 158 -18.23 10.92 7.19
N LYS A 159 -18.33 9.61 6.93
CA LYS A 159 -18.01 8.57 7.92
C LYS A 159 -16.51 8.55 8.19
N LEU A 160 -16.14 8.86 9.43
CA LEU A 160 -14.76 8.86 9.90
C LEU A 160 -14.35 7.47 10.42
N ILE A 161 -13.11 7.08 10.12
CA ILE A 161 -12.51 5.86 10.63
C ILE A 161 -11.90 6.12 12.03
N PRO A 162 -12.25 5.32 13.07
CA PRO A 162 -11.70 5.47 14.42
C PRO A 162 -10.17 5.36 14.44
N LEU A 163 -9.49 6.23 15.18
CA LEU A 163 -8.02 6.34 15.20
C LEU A 163 -7.30 5.04 15.62
N GLU A 164 -7.99 4.17 16.36
CA GLU A 164 -7.48 2.88 16.82
C GLU A 164 -7.50 1.80 15.74
N ALA A 165 -8.15 2.06 14.59
CA ALA A 165 -8.28 1.10 13.50
C ALA A 165 -6.91 0.67 12.95
N SER A 166 -6.78 -0.63 12.65
CA SER A 166 -5.53 -1.20 12.13
C SER A 166 -5.13 -0.67 10.76
N VAL A 167 -6.08 -0.13 10.00
CA VAL A 167 -5.85 0.44 8.66
C VAL A 167 -4.78 1.53 8.67
N TYR A 168 -4.72 2.37 9.71
CA TYR A 168 -3.69 3.41 9.82
C TYR A 168 -2.28 2.83 9.96
N LYS A 169 -2.14 1.71 10.68
CA LYS A 169 -0.86 1.02 10.85
C LYS A 169 -0.44 0.33 9.55
N GLU A 170 -1.40 -0.24 8.83
CA GLU A 170 -1.15 -0.81 7.51
C GLU A 170 -0.72 0.28 6.51
N PHE A 171 -1.36 1.45 6.50
CA PHE A 171 -0.94 2.57 5.66
C PHE A 171 0.46 3.08 6.00
N ALA A 172 0.82 3.14 7.29
CA ALA A 172 2.16 3.51 7.71
C ALA A 172 3.21 2.49 7.24
N ASP A 173 2.94 1.19 7.39
CA ASP A 173 3.83 0.11 6.93
C ASP A 173 4.07 0.19 5.41
N ILE A 174 3.02 0.45 4.62
CA ILE A 174 3.12 0.54 3.16
C ILE A 174 3.84 1.82 2.73
N ASN A 175 3.54 2.94 3.38
CA ASN A 175 4.22 4.20 3.12
C ASN A 175 5.73 4.06 3.34
N TYR A 176 6.12 3.39 4.44
CA TYR A 176 7.51 3.10 4.72
C TYR A 176 8.17 2.30 3.59
N LEU A 177 7.55 1.20 3.14
CA LEU A 177 8.07 0.42 2.02
C LEU A 177 8.19 1.26 0.74
N VAL A 178 7.15 2.02 0.38
CA VAL A 178 7.17 2.85 -0.84
C VAL A 178 8.31 3.87 -0.76
N LYS A 179 8.54 4.49 0.39
CA LYS A 179 9.67 5.42 0.58
C LYS A 179 11.02 4.73 0.45
N GLU A 180 11.20 3.55 1.00
CA GLU A 180 12.45 2.79 0.82
C GLU A 180 12.69 2.46 -0.65
N LEU A 181 11.67 1.97 -1.37
CA LEU A 181 11.77 1.64 -2.79
C LEU A 181 12.11 2.86 -3.67
N MET A 182 11.62 4.04 -3.29
CA MET A 182 11.83 5.27 -4.05
C MET A 182 13.15 5.98 -3.72
N THR A 183 13.69 5.77 -2.51
CA THR A 183 14.94 6.39 -2.05
C THR A 183 16.19 5.63 -2.48
N GLU A 184 16.07 4.34 -2.83
CA GLU A 184 17.18 3.47 -3.20
C GLU A 184 18.02 4.01 -4.38
N GLY A 185 17.43 4.76 -5.32
CA GLY A 185 18.17 5.40 -6.42
C GLY A 185 19.23 6.42 -5.99
N LYS A 186 19.30 6.78 -4.70
CA LYS A 186 20.27 7.73 -4.14
C LYS A 186 21.53 7.07 -3.57
N ASP A 187 21.54 5.75 -3.36
CA ASP A 187 22.71 5.05 -2.82
C ASP A 187 23.74 4.76 -3.92
N ARG A 188 25.00 5.17 -3.70
CA ARG A 188 26.10 5.00 -4.65
C ARG A 188 26.75 3.62 -4.57
N ARG A 189 26.33 2.78 -3.61
CA ARG A 189 26.85 1.42 -3.44
C ARG A 189 26.36 0.50 -4.56
N LYS A 190 27.26 -0.30 -5.11
CA LYS A 190 26.91 -1.36 -6.06
C LYS A 190 26.54 -2.62 -5.30
N TRP A 191 25.25 -2.82 -5.09
CA TRP A 191 24.70 -4.05 -4.54
C TRP A 191 24.65 -5.14 -5.62
N SER A 192 24.92 -6.40 -5.26
CA SER A 192 24.78 -7.55 -6.17
C SER A 192 23.31 -7.88 -6.46
N LEU A 193 22.43 -7.54 -5.52
CA LEU A 193 20.99 -7.51 -5.65
C LEU A 193 20.52 -6.30 -4.83
N ASN A 194 19.88 -5.35 -5.48
CA ASN A 194 19.35 -4.17 -4.79
C ASN A 194 18.04 -4.55 -4.05
N PHE A 195 17.63 -3.72 -3.09
CA PHE A 195 16.43 -3.92 -2.28
C PHE A 195 15.18 -4.04 -3.15
N ARG A 196 14.99 -3.16 -4.14
CA ARG A 196 13.86 -3.21 -5.08
C ARG A 196 13.76 -4.53 -5.82
N ASP A 197 14.85 -5.02 -6.39
CA ASP A 197 14.92 -6.30 -7.11
C ASP A 197 14.65 -7.47 -6.16
N GLY A 198 15.19 -7.41 -4.93
CA GLY A 198 14.87 -8.38 -3.88
C GLY A 198 13.39 -8.40 -3.54
N MET A 199 12.78 -7.23 -3.33
CA MET A 199 11.35 -7.09 -3.03
C MET A 199 10.47 -7.50 -4.21
N TYR A 200 10.92 -7.26 -5.44
CA TYR A 200 10.25 -7.74 -6.65
C TYR A 200 10.19 -9.28 -6.69
N LEU A 201 11.31 -9.96 -6.40
CA LEU A 201 11.36 -11.42 -6.32
C LEU A 201 10.47 -11.96 -5.20
N VAL A 202 10.47 -11.30 -4.04
CA VAL A 202 9.55 -11.64 -2.93
C VAL A 202 8.10 -11.50 -3.38
N ALA A 203 7.72 -10.41 -4.04
CA ALA A 203 6.38 -10.20 -4.56
C ALA A 203 5.97 -11.28 -5.57
N GLN A 204 6.85 -11.62 -6.52
CA GLN A 204 6.56 -12.65 -7.52
C GLN A 204 6.40 -14.04 -6.89
N SER A 205 7.28 -14.41 -5.96
CA SER A 205 7.20 -15.70 -5.26
C SER A 205 5.95 -15.80 -4.39
N THR A 206 5.59 -14.72 -3.68
CA THR A 206 4.40 -14.64 -2.82
C THR A 206 3.13 -14.68 -3.65
N PHE A 207 3.11 -14.01 -4.79
CA PHE A 207 1.98 -14.04 -5.73
C PHE A 207 1.72 -15.47 -6.22
N GLN A 208 2.77 -16.18 -6.63
CA GLN A 208 2.64 -17.56 -7.09
C GLN A 208 2.27 -18.53 -5.97
N ALA A 209 2.75 -18.30 -4.74
CA ALA A 209 2.33 -19.08 -3.59
C ALA A 209 0.85 -18.86 -3.26
N PHE A 210 0.38 -17.61 -3.26
CA PHE A 210 -1.00 -17.24 -2.94
C PHE A 210 -1.98 -17.59 -4.06
N PHE A 211 -1.89 -16.92 -5.22
CA PHE A 211 -2.86 -17.10 -6.32
C PHE A 211 -2.57 -18.32 -7.20
N GLY A 212 -1.36 -18.85 -7.19
CA GLY A 212 -1.03 -20.07 -7.92
C GLY A 212 -1.35 -21.30 -7.08
N LYS A 213 -0.55 -21.54 -6.04
CA LYS A 213 -0.63 -22.78 -5.26
C LYS A 213 -1.79 -22.81 -4.29
N LEU A 214 -1.93 -21.79 -3.43
CA LEU A 214 -2.94 -21.83 -2.37
C LEU A 214 -4.36 -21.74 -2.94
N LEU A 215 -4.59 -20.88 -3.94
CA LEU A 215 -5.88 -20.79 -4.61
C LEU A 215 -6.26 -22.11 -5.30
N ASP A 216 -5.31 -22.77 -5.98
CA ASP A 216 -5.54 -24.07 -6.61
C ASP A 216 -5.95 -25.14 -5.58
N LEU A 217 -5.30 -25.15 -4.41
CA LEU A 217 -5.69 -26.03 -3.30
C LEU A 217 -7.09 -25.69 -2.78
N VAL A 218 -7.39 -24.41 -2.55
CA VAL A 218 -8.68 -23.94 -2.02
C VAL A 218 -9.84 -24.25 -2.97
N THR A 219 -9.59 -24.18 -4.29
CA THR A 219 -10.60 -24.48 -5.32
C THR A 219 -10.75 -25.96 -5.62
N ASN A 220 -9.78 -26.78 -5.19
CA ASN A 220 -9.82 -28.23 -5.25
C ASN A 220 -9.64 -28.86 -3.84
N PRO A 221 -10.53 -28.53 -2.88
CA PRO A 221 -10.33 -28.90 -1.49
C PRO A 221 -10.45 -30.40 -1.23
N ASN A 222 -10.98 -31.17 -2.20
CA ASN A 222 -11.13 -32.63 -2.14
C ASN A 222 -9.92 -33.41 -2.71
N ASP A 223 -8.84 -32.75 -3.14
CA ASP A 223 -7.66 -33.47 -3.64
C ASP A 223 -7.00 -34.27 -2.51
N GLU A 224 -6.97 -35.59 -2.66
CA GLU A 224 -6.42 -36.53 -1.68
C GLU A 224 -4.91 -36.36 -1.47
N LYS A 225 -4.20 -35.68 -2.38
CA LYS A 225 -2.75 -35.43 -2.28
C LYS A 225 -2.37 -34.31 -1.33
N VAL A 226 -3.33 -33.55 -0.81
CA VAL A 226 -3.06 -32.39 0.04
C VAL A 226 -2.85 -32.83 1.48
N GLU A 227 -1.60 -32.78 1.94
CA GLU A 227 -1.26 -33.01 3.34
C GLU A 227 -1.37 -31.73 4.17
N SER A 228 -1.92 -31.83 5.38
CA SER A 228 -2.12 -30.68 6.28
C SER A 228 -0.82 -29.94 6.62
N ARG A 229 0.31 -30.67 6.74
CA ARG A 229 1.62 -30.08 7.01
C ARG A 229 2.17 -29.28 5.84
N ASP A 230 1.96 -29.73 4.61
CA ASP A 230 2.41 -29.00 3.43
C ASP A 230 1.56 -27.76 3.19
N LEU A 231 0.26 -27.84 3.49
CA LEU A 231 -0.61 -26.66 3.53
C LEU A 231 -0.13 -25.65 4.57
N ALA A 232 0.20 -26.08 5.80
CA ALA A 232 0.71 -25.19 6.83
C ALA A 232 2.06 -24.53 6.45
N ARG A 233 2.95 -25.27 5.79
CA ARG A 233 4.20 -24.69 5.25
C ARG A 233 3.93 -23.62 4.20
N LEU A 234 2.98 -23.87 3.29
CA LEU A 234 2.58 -22.91 2.27
C LEU A 234 1.97 -21.64 2.89
N VAL A 235 1.06 -21.80 3.86
CA VAL A 235 0.46 -20.69 4.63
C VAL A 235 1.54 -19.86 5.33
N SER A 236 2.51 -20.52 5.97
CA SER A 236 3.64 -19.85 6.62
C SER A 236 4.50 -19.08 5.63
N GLN A 237 4.83 -19.68 4.47
CA GLN A 237 5.58 -19.00 3.41
C GLN A 237 4.85 -17.75 2.91
N ILE A 238 3.54 -17.85 2.66
CA ILE A 238 2.70 -16.73 2.24
C ILE A 238 2.67 -15.64 3.31
N LYS A 239 2.45 -16.00 4.57
CA LYS A 239 2.42 -15.05 5.69
C LYS A 239 3.71 -14.23 5.75
N GLU A 240 4.86 -14.90 5.68
CA GLU A 240 6.16 -14.24 5.75
C GLU A 240 6.46 -13.42 4.48
N GLY A 241 5.93 -13.80 3.32
CA GLY A 241 5.99 -13.00 2.10
C GLY A 241 5.18 -11.70 2.21
N LEU A 242 3.91 -11.83 2.61
CA LEU A 242 3.01 -10.69 2.83
C LEU A 242 3.51 -9.75 3.92
N LYS A 243 4.04 -10.29 5.01
CA LYS A 243 4.62 -9.49 6.10
C LYS A 243 5.82 -8.65 5.65
N ARG A 244 6.65 -9.18 4.75
CA ARG A 244 7.77 -8.42 4.16
C ARG A 244 7.28 -7.32 3.21
N LEU A 245 6.21 -7.57 2.46
CA LEU A 245 5.68 -6.65 1.45
C LEU A 245 4.77 -5.57 2.04
N PHE A 246 3.92 -5.89 3.01
CA PHE A 246 2.86 -4.99 3.49
C PHE A 246 2.93 -4.76 5.00
N GLY A 247 3.99 -5.25 5.64
CA GLY A 247 4.19 -5.12 7.07
C GLY A 247 3.37 -6.11 7.89
N ARG A 248 3.59 -6.06 9.21
CA ARG A 248 2.95 -6.98 10.16
C ARG A 248 1.48 -6.64 10.40
N HIS A 249 1.06 -5.41 10.09
CA HIS A 249 -0.30 -4.95 10.36
C HIS A 249 -1.26 -5.18 9.20
N ASN A 250 -0.80 -5.78 8.11
CA ASN A 250 -1.67 -6.23 7.04
C ASN A 250 -2.70 -7.24 7.55
N ASN A 251 -3.97 -7.05 7.16
CA ASN A 251 -5.08 -7.86 7.64
C ASN A 251 -4.88 -9.37 7.40
N THR A 252 -4.45 -9.75 6.20
CA THR A 252 -4.25 -11.17 5.86
C THR A 252 -3.10 -11.80 6.64
N VAL A 253 -2.05 -11.04 6.98
CA VAL A 253 -0.98 -11.53 7.85
C VAL A 253 -1.53 -11.96 9.21
N TYR A 254 -2.44 -11.18 9.81
CA TYR A 254 -3.09 -11.57 11.07
C TYR A 254 -3.94 -12.83 10.93
N ARG A 255 -4.68 -12.96 9.83
CA ARG A 255 -5.55 -14.11 9.58
C ARG A 255 -4.75 -15.39 9.38
N LEU A 256 -3.65 -15.33 8.61
CA LEU A 256 -2.74 -16.44 8.41
C LEU A 256 -2.01 -16.82 9.71
N ASP A 257 -1.66 -15.83 10.55
CA ASP A 257 -1.06 -16.11 11.86
C ASP A 257 -2.06 -16.80 12.81
N ALA A 258 -3.32 -16.38 12.80
CA ALA A 258 -4.39 -17.05 13.55
C ALA A 258 -4.61 -18.48 13.04
N TRP A 259 -4.65 -18.68 11.72
CA TRP A 259 -4.75 -19.99 11.09
C TRP A 259 -3.63 -20.93 11.53
N LEU A 260 -2.38 -20.45 11.51
CA LEU A 260 -1.23 -21.26 11.96
C LEU A 260 -1.31 -21.61 13.44
N ARG A 261 -1.80 -20.69 14.30
CA ARG A 261 -2.02 -21.00 15.72
C ARG A 261 -3.11 -22.04 15.95
N MET A 262 -4.17 -22.04 15.13
CA MET A 262 -5.20 -23.09 15.18
C MET A 262 -4.62 -24.44 14.78
N PHE A 263 -3.79 -24.46 13.73
CA PHE A 263 -3.07 -25.66 13.30
C PHE A 263 -2.12 -26.20 14.39
N ASP A 264 -1.33 -25.33 15.03
CA ASP A 264 -0.36 -25.72 16.07
C ASP A 264 -1.02 -26.08 17.41
N GLY A 265 -2.15 -25.44 17.74
CA GLY A 265 -2.88 -25.62 19.00
C GLY A 265 -3.86 -26.79 19.03
N GLY A 266 -4.18 -27.37 17.85
CA GLY A 266 -5.08 -28.51 17.72
C GLY A 266 -4.49 -29.78 18.34
N LYS A 267 -4.92 -30.14 19.55
CA LYS A 267 -4.59 -31.42 20.21
C LYS A 267 -5.19 -32.63 19.48
N GLU A 268 -6.29 -32.41 18.78
CA GLU A 268 -6.92 -33.33 17.84
C GLU A 268 -6.81 -32.69 16.45
N LYS A 269 -6.50 -33.50 15.44
CA LYS A 269 -6.16 -33.10 14.06
C LYS A 269 -7.03 -31.92 13.59
N PHE A 270 -6.42 -30.76 13.33
CA PHE A 270 -7.10 -29.56 12.80
C PHE A 270 -8.01 -29.96 11.63
N PRO A 271 -9.36 -29.87 11.74
CA PRO A 271 -10.27 -30.45 10.77
C PRO A 271 -10.08 -29.87 9.37
N ARG A 272 -10.24 -30.72 8.32
CA ARG A 272 -10.06 -30.27 6.93
C ARG A 272 -11.09 -29.20 6.56
N GLN A 273 -12.34 -29.40 6.96
CA GLN A 273 -13.42 -28.43 6.76
C GLN A 273 -13.05 -27.04 7.29
N GLU A 274 -12.67 -26.95 8.56
CA GLU A 274 -12.34 -25.69 9.22
C GLU A 274 -11.11 -25.03 8.58
N ALA A 275 -10.09 -25.83 8.24
CA ALA A 275 -8.88 -25.36 7.57
C ALA A 275 -9.19 -24.66 6.24
N PHE A 276 -9.98 -25.30 5.37
CA PHE A 276 -10.32 -24.77 4.05
C PHE A 276 -11.35 -23.64 4.11
N GLN A 277 -12.28 -23.67 5.07
CA GLN A 277 -13.23 -22.57 5.28
C GLN A 277 -12.48 -21.26 5.58
N GLU A 278 -11.52 -21.30 6.50
CA GLU A 278 -10.73 -20.13 6.88
C GLU A 278 -9.84 -19.61 5.74
N LEU A 279 -9.25 -20.53 4.96
CA LEU A 279 -8.45 -20.17 3.78
C LEU A 279 -9.30 -19.63 2.64
N ARG A 280 -10.50 -20.17 2.42
CA ARG A 280 -11.44 -19.67 1.42
C ARG A 280 -11.85 -18.23 1.71
N ASN A 281 -12.02 -17.90 2.98
CA ASN A 281 -12.36 -16.56 3.43
C ASN A 281 -11.23 -15.54 3.15
N LEU A 282 -10.02 -15.94 2.75
CA LEU A 282 -8.95 -15.03 2.34
C LEU A 282 -9.15 -14.45 0.93
N TYR A 283 -10.03 -15.06 0.14
CA TYR A 283 -10.33 -14.65 -1.22
C TYR A 283 -11.69 -13.95 -1.29
N PRO A 284 -11.93 -13.13 -2.34
CA PRO A 284 -13.17 -12.39 -2.46
C PRO A 284 -14.43 -13.25 -2.39
N LYS A 285 -15.48 -12.70 -1.80
CA LYS A 285 -16.81 -13.30 -1.74
C LYS A 285 -17.62 -12.99 -3.00
N LYS A 286 -18.73 -13.72 -3.18
CA LYS A 286 -19.66 -13.54 -4.31
C LYS A 286 -20.12 -12.08 -4.50
N ALA A 287 -20.27 -11.32 -3.42
CA ALA A 287 -20.70 -9.92 -3.46
C ALA A 287 -19.59 -8.93 -3.89
N GLU A 288 -18.32 -9.32 -3.75
CA GLU A 288 -17.17 -8.41 -3.94
C GLU A 288 -16.60 -8.45 -5.36
N VAL A 289 -16.94 -9.47 -6.14
CA VAL A 289 -16.41 -9.69 -7.49
C VAL A 289 -17.51 -10.01 -8.49
N ALA A 290 -17.28 -9.61 -9.75
CA ALA A 290 -18.17 -9.98 -10.83
C ALA A 290 -18.26 -11.51 -10.97
N LYS A 291 -19.48 -12.02 -11.18
CA LYS A 291 -19.76 -13.47 -11.30
C LYS A 291 -18.81 -14.20 -12.26
N GLN A 292 -18.51 -13.58 -13.40
CA GLN A 292 -17.60 -14.13 -14.42
C GLN A 292 -16.18 -14.35 -13.88
N VAL A 293 -15.67 -13.41 -13.08
CA VAL A 293 -14.35 -13.51 -12.46
C VAL A 293 -14.35 -14.62 -11.43
N LEU A 294 -15.35 -14.64 -10.53
CA LEU A 294 -15.50 -15.66 -9.50
C LEU A 294 -15.50 -17.09 -10.08
N THR A 295 -16.24 -17.28 -11.17
CA THR A 295 -16.34 -18.57 -11.88
C THR A 295 -15.03 -18.93 -12.57
N ALA A 296 -14.37 -17.94 -13.21
CA ALA A 296 -13.11 -18.16 -13.92
C ALA A 296 -11.98 -18.59 -13.00
N ILE A 297 -11.95 -18.09 -11.76
CA ILE A 297 -10.97 -18.48 -10.74
C ILE A 297 -11.41 -19.69 -9.90
N GLY A 298 -12.62 -20.22 -10.11
CA GLY A 298 -13.10 -21.45 -9.48
C GLY A 298 -13.54 -21.34 -8.02
N LEU A 299 -13.74 -20.13 -7.49
CA LEU A 299 -14.17 -19.95 -6.10
C LEU A 299 -15.62 -20.39 -5.85
N ASP A 300 -16.45 -20.40 -6.90
CA ASP A 300 -17.79 -20.97 -6.86
C ASP A 300 -17.79 -22.48 -6.57
N LYS A 301 -16.82 -23.21 -7.14
CA LYS A 301 -16.62 -24.64 -6.85
C LYS A 301 -16.14 -24.88 -5.42
N ALA A 302 -15.26 -24.00 -4.93
CA ALA A 302 -14.80 -24.04 -3.54
C ALA A 302 -15.97 -23.87 -2.57
N ASP A 303 -16.84 -22.88 -2.83
CA ASP A 303 -18.01 -22.59 -2.00
C ASP A 303 -18.96 -23.81 -1.95
N LEU A 304 -19.27 -24.41 -3.10
CA LEU A 304 -20.10 -25.61 -3.18
C LEU A 304 -19.48 -26.80 -2.44
N ALA A 305 -18.18 -27.04 -2.61
CA ALA A 305 -17.50 -28.16 -1.95
C ALA A 305 -17.47 -27.99 -0.41
N LEU A 306 -17.41 -26.75 0.08
CA LEU A 306 -17.48 -26.45 1.51
C LEU A 306 -18.91 -26.59 2.05
N GLU A 307 -19.93 -26.22 1.26
CA GLU A 307 -21.35 -26.45 1.59
C GLU A 307 -21.70 -27.95 1.67
N ASP A 308 -21.15 -28.76 0.77
CA ASP A 308 -21.33 -30.22 0.74
C ASP A 308 -20.60 -30.94 1.90
N GLY A 309 -19.59 -30.29 2.49
CA GLY A 309 -18.74 -30.83 3.54
C GLY A 309 -17.52 -31.60 3.02
N LEU A 310 -16.37 -31.32 3.62
CA LEU A 310 -15.09 -31.96 3.31
C LEU A 310 -14.81 -33.15 4.22
N GLU A 311 -14.25 -34.21 3.64
CA GLU A 311 -13.76 -35.36 4.40
C GLU A 311 -12.52 -34.99 5.23
N ASP A 312 -12.34 -35.64 6.38
CA ASP A 312 -11.16 -35.43 7.22
C ASP A 312 -9.86 -35.85 6.52
N TRP A 313 -8.74 -35.38 7.05
CA TRP A 313 -7.42 -35.69 6.51
C TRP A 313 -7.17 -37.20 6.47
N GLY A 314 -6.92 -37.74 5.28
CA GLY A 314 -6.46 -39.12 5.09
C GLY A 314 -7.51 -40.21 5.24
N THR A 315 -8.82 -39.89 5.29
CA THR A 315 -9.86 -40.93 5.17
C THR A 315 -9.94 -41.43 3.74
N THR A 316 -9.23 -42.52 3.45
CA THR A 316 -9.45 -43.29 2.22
C THR A 316 -10.86 -43.89 2.28
N LYS A 317 -11.72 -43.58 1.29
CA LYS A 317 -13.09 -44.10 1.23
C LYS A 317 -13.12 -45.62 1.37
N THR A 318 -13.57 -46.12 2.53
CA THR A 318 -14.15 -47.46 2.56
C THR A 318 -15.55 -47.31 1.98
N ARG A 319 -15.66 -47.50 0.66
CA ARG A 319 -16.90 -47.35 -0.12
C ARG A 319 -17.97 -48.32 0.40
N LYS A 320 -18.73 -47.92 1.43
CA LYS A 320 -19.92 -48.65 1.89
C LYS A 320 -21.06 -48.32 0.93
N ARG A 321 -21.53 -49.35 0.22
CA ARG A 321 -22.70 -49.33 -0.66
C ARG A 321 -23.91 -48.72 0.06
N GLN A 322 -24.65 -47.91 -0.69
CA GLN A 322 -25.95 -47.34 -0.33
C GLN A 322 -26.91 -48.38 0.26
N ALA A 323 -27.65 -47.97 1.28
CA ALA A 323 -29.02 -48.42 1.48
C ALA A 323 -29.89 -47.16 1.63
N SER A 324 -30.79 -47.03 0.67
CA SER A 324 -31.87 -46.05 0.57
C SER A 324 -32.88 -46.16 1.71
N SER A 325 -33.30 -45.03 2.27
CA SER A 325 -34.72 -44.80 2.61
C SER A 325 -34.98 -43.31 2.83
N SER A 326 -36.02 -42.85 2.15
CA SER A 326 -36.60 -41.52 1.99
C SER A 326 -37.46 -41.02 3.17
N ASP A 327 -37.27 -39.73 3.54
CA ASP A 327 -38.22 -38.61 3.84
C ASP A 327 -39.48 -38.78 4.73
N PRO A 328 -40.14 -37.69 5.25
CA PRO A 328 -39.79 -36.25 5.37
C PRO A 328 -40.22 -35.54 6.71
N SER A 329 -39.95 -34.21 6.80
CA SER A 329 -40.78 -33.14 7.42
C SER A 329 -40.57 -32.69 8.89
N SER A 330 -40.17 -31.41 9.10
CA SER A 330 -40.97 -30.33 9.75
C SER A 330 -40.08 -29.12 10.12
N SER A 331 -40.33 -27.97 9.48
CA SER A 331 -40.85 -26.70 10.03
C SER A 331 -39.87 -25.77 10.78
N GLU A 332 -39.51 -24.70 10.05
CA GLU A 332 -39.25 -23.30 10.43
C GLU A 332 -39.34 -22.89 11.92
N THR A 333 -38.24 -22.30 12.42
CA THR A 333 -38.20 -21.01 13.14
C THR A 333 -36.76 -20.49 13.11
N GLU A 334 -36.48 -19.48 12.27
CA GLU A 334 -35.23 -18.70 12.32
C GLU A 334 -35.53 -17.35 13.00
N ASP A 335 -35.09 -17.21 14.25
CA ASP A 335 -34.80 -15.90 14.83
C ASP A 335 -33.33 -15.59 14.51
N GLU A 336 -33.09 -14.71 13.53
CA GLU A 336 -31.77 -14.13 13.27
C GLU A 336 -31.41 -13.12 14.36
N PRO A 337 -30.25 -13.24 15.05
CA PRO A 337 -29.59 -12.08 15.58
C PRO A 337 -28.65 -11.53 14.49
N THR A 338 -29.09 -10.46 13.83
CA THR A 338 -28.27 -9.56 13.03
C THR A 338 -27.26 -8.86 13.95
N GLY A 339 -26.20 -9.57 14.33
CA GLY A 339 -25.08 -9.06 15.11
C GLY A 339 -23.81 -9.06 14.27
N SER A 340 -23.14 -7.91 14.19
CA SER A 340 -21.84 -7.78 13.55
C SER A 340 -20.85 -8.83 14.09
N ILE A 341 -20.11 -9.50 13.20
CA ILE A 341 -19.07 -10.49 13.54
C ILE A 341 -18.02 -9.93 14.51
N PHE A 342 -17.85 -8.60 14.52
CA PHE A 342 -17.00 -7.89 15.46
C PHE A 342 -17.50 -7.96 16.91
N ASP A 343 -18.82 -7.97 17.13
CA ASP A 343 -19.44 -8.12 18.44
C ASP A 343 -19.29 -9.55 18.98
N THR A 344 -19.32 -10.55 18.10
CA THR A 344 -19.05 -11.96 18.43
C THR A 344 -17.60 -12.16 18.85
N PHE A 345 -16.65 -11.50 18.17
CA PHE A 345 -15.23 -11.52 18.53
C PHE A 345 -14.95 -10.82 19.89
N LEU A 346 -15.60 -9.69 20.16
CA LEU A 346 -15.45 -8.97 21.43
C LEU A 346 -16.13 -9.69 22.62
N ARG A 347 -17.27 -10.35 22.40
CA ARG A 347 -17.92 -11.21 23.43
C ARG A 347 -17.01 -12.35 23.87
N ASN A 348 -16.39 -13.04 22.91
CA ASN A 348 -15.48 -14.15 23.21
C ASN A 348 -14.20 -13.70 23.93
N LYS A 349 -13.81 -12.42 23.81
CA LYS A 349 -12.68 -11.84 24.55
C LYS A 349 -13.06 -11.44 25.99
N LYS A 350 -14.31 -11.03 26.24
CA LYS A 350 -14.80 -10.72 27.61
C LYS A 350 -15.00 -11.98 28.44
N LEU A 351 -15.50 -13.07 27.86
CA LEU A 351 -15.70 -14.36 28.55
C LEU A 351 -14.41 -15.01 29.08
N ARG A 352 -13.23 -14.58 28.61
CA ARG A 352 -11.91 -15.06 29.07
C ARG A 352 -11.30 -14.25 30.23
N LYS A 353 -11.98 -13.21 30.73
CA LYS A 353 -11.50 -12.43 31.89
C LYS A 353 -12.13 -12.84 33.22
N ASP A 354 -13.18 -13.66 33.19
CA ASP A 354 -13.91 -14.08 34.40
C ASP A 354 -13.72 -15.59 34.72
N PHE A 355 -12.59 -16.19 34.31
CA PHE A 355 -12.16 -17.51 34.76
C PHE A 355 -10.70 -17.51 35.21
#